data_AF-A0A4P1RXL3-F1
#
_entry.id   AF-A0A4P1RXL3-F1
#
_cell.length_a   1.000
_cell.length_b   1.000
_cell.length_c   1.000
_cell.angle_alpha   90.00
_cell.angle_beta   90.00
_cell.angle_gamma   90.00
#
_symmetry.space_group_name_H-M   'P 1'
#
loop_
_entity.id
_entity.type
_entity.pdbx_description
1 polymer ?
#
loop_
_entity_poly.entity_id
_entity_poly.type
_entity_poly.pdbx_seq_one_letter_code
_entity_poly.pdbx_strand_id
1 'polypeptide(L)'
;MKLDVKAFALTSGIVWGLGLFCLTWWMIAFDGASGEVTLVGRLYRGYSISVTGSFIGLLWALVDGFVGGAIFASLYNFFVGRGRRESAD
;
A
#
# COMPACT_ATOMS: atom_id res chain seq x y z
N MET A 1 -22.17 7.16 3.51
CA MET A 1 -21.49 7.93 2.42
C MET A 1 -20.80 6.93 1.49
N LYS A 2 -20.52 7.27 0.23
CA LYS A 2 -19.74 6.40 -0.68
C LYS A 2 -18.30 6.90 -0.74
N LEU A 3 -17.35 5.99 -0.81
CA LEU A 3 -15.94 6.32 -1.04
C LEU A 3 -15.70 6.49 -2.55
N ASP A 4 -14.95 7.52 -2.93
CA ASP A 4 -14.39 7.58 -4.27
C ASP A 4 -13.25 6.57 -4.36
N VAL A 5 -13.46 5.52 -5.17
CA VAL A 5 -12.52 4.40 -5.30
C VAL A 5 -11.17 4.85 -5.83
N LYS A 6 -11.14 5.81 -6.76
CA LYS A 6 -9.89 6.28 -7.38
C LYS A 6 -9.10 7.13 -6.40
N ALA A 7 -9.75 8.08 -5.73
CA ALA A 7 -9.11 8.94 -4.75
C ALA A 7 -8.59 8.13 -3.55
N PHE A 8 -9.37 7.16 -3.07
CA PHE A 8 -8.95 6.29 -1.97
C PHE A 8 -7.80 5.39 -2.38
N ALA A 9 -7.89 4.71 -3.54
CA ALA A 9 -6.80 3.88 -4.07
C ALA A 9 -5.50 4.66 -4.23
N LEU A 10 -5.55 5.86 -4.82
CA LEU A 10 -4.38 6.71 -5.01
C LEU A 10 -3.76 7.11 -3.66
N THR A 11 -4.60 7.51 -2.70
CA THR A 11 -4.13 7.91 -1.36
C THR A 11 -3.50 6.74 -0.62
N SER A 12 -4.14 5.56 -0.62
CA SER A 12 -3.59 4.34 -0.03
C SER A 12 -2.26 3.94 -0.67
N GLY A 13 -2.16 3.99 -2.01
CA GLY A 13 -0.91 3.76 -2.73
C GLY A 13 0.19 4.69 -2.26
N ILE A 14 -0.04 6.02 -2.27
CA ILE A 14 0.95 7.03 -1.88
C ILE A 14 1.40 6.83 -0.42
N VAL A 15 0.46 6.64 0.50
CA VAL A 15 0.77 6.45 1.93
C VAL A 15 1.60 5.19 2.14
N TRP A 16 1.21 4.08 1.50
CA TRP A 16 1.93 2.81 1.62
C TRP A 16 3.31 2.86 0.99
N GLY A 17 3.39 3.39 -0.24
CA GLY A 17 4.62 3.59 -0.99
C GLY A 17 5.64 4.45 -0.26
N LEU A 18 5.24 5.68 0.08
CA LEU A 18 6.11 6.62 0.78
C LEU A 18 6.43 6.13 2.20
N GLY A 19 5.49 5.48 2.88
CA GLY A 19 5.73 4.87 4.18
C GLY A 19 6.86 3.83 4.13
N LEU A 20 6.80 2.90 3.18
CA LEU A 20 7.84 1.88 3.01
C LEU A 20 9.19 2.49 2.63
N PHE A 21 9.18 3.49 1.74
CA PHE A 21 10.39 4.20 1.34
C PHE A 21 11.05 4.90 2.54
N CYS A 22 10.30 5.73 3.27
CA CYS A 22 10.80 6.45 4.44
C CYS A 22 11.29 5.48 5.54
N LEU A 23 10.57 4.38 5.76
CA LEU A 23 10.97 3.36 6.75
C LEU A 23 12.25 2.63 6.32
N THR A 24 12.44 2.39 5.02
CA THR A 24 13.70 1.83 4.50
C THR A 24 14.87 2.78 4.75
N TRP A 25 14.68 4.08 4.50
CA TRP A 25 15.69 5.10 4.80
C TRP A 25 15.97 5.25 6.30
N TRP A 26 14.93 5.13 7.14
CA TRP A 26 15.09 5.11 8.59
C TRP A 26 15.99 3.95 9.03
N MET A 27 15.74 2.73 8.55
CA MET A 27 16.59 1.57 8.86
C MET A 27 18.03 1.79 8.35
N ILE A 28 18.21 2.32 7.13
CA ILE A 28 19.56 2.63 6.61
C ILE A 28 20.29 3.63 7.52
N ALA A 29 19.60 4.63 8.06
CA ALA A 29 20.21 5.66 8.89
C ALA A 29 20.65 5.17 10.28
N PHE A 30 19.90 4.24 10.90
CA PHE A 30 20.16 3.76 12.26
C PHE A 30 20.91 2.43 12.31
N ASP A 31 20.60 1.51 11.40
CA ASP A 31 21.11 0.14 11.39
C ASP A 31 22.08 -0.14 10.22
N GLY A 32 22.15 0.79 9.25
CA GLY A 32 22.93 0.63 8.04
C GLY A 32 22.19 -0.12 6.93
N ALA A 33 22.72 -0.05 5.71
CA ALA A 33 22.16 -0.79 4.59
C ALA A 33 22.48 -2.28 4.73
N SER A 34 21.46 -3.12 4.85
CA SER A 34 21.60 -4.58 4.87
C SER A 34 21.08 -5.18 3.56
N GLY A 35 21.91 -6.04 2.97
CA GLY A 35 21.55 -6.82 1.77
C GLY A 35 20.65 -8.02 2.08
N GLU A 36 20.24 -8.19 3.32
CA GLU A 36 19.45 -9.34 3.76
C GLU A 36 18.01 -9.27 3.23
N VAL A 37 17.50 -10.44 2.85
CA VAL A 37 16.13 -10.58 2.38
C VAL A 37 15.19 -10.55 3.58
N THR A 38 14.59 -9.39 3.83
CA THR A 38 13.54 -9.23 4.85
C THR A 38 12.25 -9.94 4.42
N LEU A 39 11.29 -10.04 5.34
CA LEU A 39 9.96 -10.59 5.01
C LEU A 39 9.29 -9.79 3.88
N VAL A 40 9.44 -8.47 3.91
CA VAL A 40 9.03 -7.58 2.81
C VAL A 40 9.80 -7.91 1.54
N GLY A 41 11.11 -8.16 1.60
CA GLY A 41 11.92 -8.57 0.45
C GLY A 41 11.53 -9.89 -0.19
N ARG A 42 10.85 -10.77 0.55
CA ARG A 42 10.27 -12.01 0.00
C ARG A 42 9.00 -11.74 -0.81
N LEU A 43 8.19 -10.77 -0.38
CA LEU A 43 6.97 -10.36 -1.06
C LEU A 43 7.27 -9.43 -2.24
N TYR A 44 8.08 -8.40 -1.99
CA TYR A 44 8.50 -7.40 -2.97
C TYR A 44 9.83 -7.82 -3.56
N ARG A 45 9.75 -8.56 -4.67
CA ARG A 45 10.93 -9.17 -5.29
C ARG A 45 11.92 -8.08 -5.72
N GLY A 46 13.16 -8.21 -5.27
CA GLY A 46 14.22 -7.22 -5.52
C GLY A 46 14.30 -6.10 -4.47
N TYR A 47 13.43 -6.09 -3.47
CA TYR A 47 13.57 -5.21 -2.31
C TYR A 47 14.67 -5.72 -1.38
N SER A 48 15.52 -4.79 -0.96
CA SER A 48 16.51 -4.93 0.10
C SER A 48 16.56 -3.62 0.88
N ILE A 49 17.13 -3.64 2.09
CA ILE A 49 17.36 -2.43 2.88
C ILE A 49 18.57 -1.69 2.29
N SER A 50 18.36 -1.05 1.14
CA SER A 50 19.38 -0.29 0.42
C SER A 50 18.74 0.89 -0.32
N VAL A 51 19.56 1.84 -0.76
CA VAL A 51 19.08 3.01 -1.52
C VAL A 51 18.32 2.56 -2.77
N THR A 52 18.89 1.66 -3.58
CA THR A 52 18.23 1.13 -4.79
C THR A 52 17.01 0.26 -4.44
N GLY A 53 17.12 -0.57 -3.39
CA GLY A 53 16.03 -1.40 -2.91
C GLY A 53 14.82 -0.58 -2.45
N SER A 54 15.03 0.61 -1.87
CA SER A 54 13.95 1.51 -1.45
C SER A 54 13.08 1.98 -2.62
N PHE A 55 13.65 2.23 -3.80
CA PHE A 55 12.88 2.60 -5.00
C PHE A 55 12.07 1.42 -5.55
N ILE A 56 12.65 0.22 -5.52
CA ILE A 56 11.93 -1.01 -5.91
C ILE A 56 10.77 -1.26 -4.95
N GLY A 57 11.02 -1.11 -3.64
CA GLY A 57 9.99 -1.21 -2.60
C GLY A 57 8.90 -0.16 -2.77
N LEU A 58 9.26 1.09 -3.07
CA LEU A 58 8.30 2.18 -3.34
C LEU A 58 7.36 1.83 -4.49
N LEU A 59 7.88 1.32 -5.61
CA LEU A 59 7.05 0.94 -6.76
C LEU A 59 6.11 -0.22 -6.42
N TRP A 60 6.61 -1.26 -5.75
CA TRP A 60 5.78 -2.38 -5.32
C TRP A 60 4.69 -1.93 -4.34
N ALA A 61 5.05 -1.16 -3.32
CA ALA A 61 4.13 -0.65 -2.31
C ALA A 61 3.11 0.34 -2.90
N LEU A 62 3.47 1.14 -3.90
CA LEU A 62 2.51 2.00 -4.62
C LEU A 62 1.43 1.16 -5.31
N VAL A 63 1.83 0.11 -6.05
CA VAL A 63 0.87 -0.75 -6.75
C VAL A 63 0.02 -1.54 -5.75
N ASP A 64 0.65 -2.13 -4.74
CA ASP A 64 -0.02 -2.91 -3.70
C ASP A 64 -1.01 -2.06 -2.90
N GLY A 65 -0.59 -0.87 -2.47
CA GLY A 65 -1.46 0.09 -1.77
C GLY A 65 -2.60 0.62 -2.65
N PHE A 66 -2.36 0.81 -3.95
CA PHE A 66 -3.40 1.21 -4.89
C PHE A 66 -4.45 0.12 -5.07
N VAL A 67 -4.01 -1.12 -5.31
CA VAL A 67 -4.91 -2.27 -5.48
C VAL A 67 -5.67 -2.54 -4.18
N GLY A 68 -4.99 -2.57 -3.04
CA GLY A 68 -5.60 -2.76 -1.73
C GLY A 68 -6.63 -1.66 -1.40
N GLY A 69 -6.29 -0.40 -1.68
CA GLY A 69 -7.21 0.72 -1.52
C GLY A 69 -8.44 0.61 -2.43
N ALA A 70 -8.24 0.26 -3.71
CA ALA A 70 -9.33 0.08 -4.66
C ALA A 70 -10.29 -1.04 -4.23
N ILE A 71 -9.76 -2.18 -3.77
CA ILE A 71 -10.54 -3.30 -3.25
C ILE A 71 -11.33 -2.86 -2.01
N PHE A 72 -10.67 -2.20 -1.06
CA PHE A 72 -11.31 -1.74 0.17
C PHE A 72 -12.47 -0.77 -0.11
N ALA A 73 -12.23 0.25 -0.93
CA ALA A 73 -13.24 1.24 -1.28
C ALA A 73 -14.42 0.60 -2.04
N SER A 74 -14.14 -0.37 -2.91
CA SER A 74 -15.17 -1.12 -3.65
C SER A 74 -16.02 -1.99 -2.72
N LEU A 75 -15.40 -2.71 -1.78
CA LEU A 75 -16.11 -3.50 -0.77
C LEU A 75 -16.95 -2.62 0.15
N TYR A 76 -16.39 -1.50 0.62
CA TYR A 76 -17.12 -0.54 1.44
C TYR A 76 -18.38 -0.03 0.71
N ASN A 77 -18.23 0.37 -0.55
CA ASN A 77 -19.35 0.82 -1.36
C ASN A 77 -20.39 -0.27 -1.62
N PHE A 78 -19.95 -1.53 -1.75
CA PHE A 78 -20.85 -2.68 -1.90
C PHE A 78 -21.72 -2.88 -0.65
N PHE A 79 -21.13 -2.88 0.54
CA PHE A 79 -21.90 -3.04 1.79
C PHE A 79 -22.83 -1.85 2.06
N VAL A 80 -22.37 -0.62 1.82
CA VAL A 80 -23.22 0.58 1.91
C VAL A 80 -24.37 0.53 0.89
N GLY A 81 -24.13 -0.03 -0.30
CA GLY A 81 -25.15 -0.19 -1.34
C GLY A 81 -26.23 -1.22 -0.99
N ARG A 82 -25.88 -2.30 -0.29
CA ARG A 82 -26.84 -3.34 0.15
C ARG A 82 -27.83 -2.85 1.20
N GLY A 83 -27.38 -2.11 2.22
CA GLY A 83 -28.27 -1.62 3.28
C GLY A 83 -29.36 -0.66 2.79
N ARG A 84 -29.19 -0.02 1.62
CA ARG A 84 -30.20 0.83 0.98
C ARG A 84 -31.24 0.08 0.16
N ARG A 85 -31.01 -1.20 -0.20
CA ARG A 85 -31.99 -2.02 -0.92
C ARG A 85 -32.96 -2.69 0.05
N GLU A 86 -32.47 -3.17 1.20
CA GLU A 86 -33.30 -3.80 2.24
C GLU A 86 -34.25 -2.84 2.96
N SER A 87 -34.06 -1.52 2.85
CA SER A 87 -34.94 -0.51 3.45
C SER A 87 -35.97 0.07 2.46
N ALA A 88 -36.01 -0.44 1.23
CA ALA A 88 -36.95 -0.04 0.19
C ALA A 88 -37.93 -1.16 -0.23
N ASP A 89 -37.76 -2.36 0.31
CA ASP A 89 -38.66 -3.52 0.20
C ASP A 89 -39.43 -3.71 1.53
#